data_AF-A0A1V5TFI8-F1
#
_entry.id   AF-A0A1V5TFI8-F1
#
_cell.length_a   1.000
_cell.length_b   1.000
_cell.length_c   1.000
_cell.angle_alpha   90.00
_cell.angle_beta   90.00
_cell.angle_gamma   90.00
#
_symmetry.space_group_name_H-M   'P 1'
#
loop_
_entity.id
_entity.type
_entity.pdbx_description
1 polymer ?
#
loop_
_entity_poly.entity_id
_entity_poly.type
_entity_poly.pdbx_seq_one_letter_code
_entity_poly.pdbx_strand_id
1 'polypeptide(L)'
;MTSLIERALWEADTQIDTELLTYAKRRDLFRCIEAVRSMTREDRIGPKLKSFTENIAPDTGFFIVNVDVWFNNDRTKKLEIEHQIRQALGTQGSQLLGDLFEISGLLLGRVKVNEFSLNALLNLDIVCMVELPFEPIEQEPFILYSQNFTPILNDTLDDDAPLATVLDSGVFTGNPLLRTVVVAEEEFDTTEHSTTDFNGHGTGVAGIVVYGDFHDSIKNQTFTPLVRICNGKIMHNENDTPVFPEEVRPEKIVNDAITYFHDTYGCRIFNLSAGNANSIYQGGRQFPWASMLDDLVRELDIVVVVSAGNVIDPVINEFSSRDDLMQKHAISYLILNID
;
A
#
# COMPACT_ATOMS: atom_id res chain seq x y z
N MET A 1 -7.94 3.68 25.91
CA MET A 1 -7.76 3.55 27.38
C MET A 1 -6.30 3.27 27.74
N THR A 2 -5.60 2.43 26.98
CA THR A 2 -4.19 2.00 27.19
C THR A 2 -3.14 3.11 27.02
N SER A 3 -3.28 4.02 26.04
CA SER A 3 -2.32 5.13 25.88
C SER A 3 -2.34 6.15 27.04
N LEU A 4 -3.48 6.31 27.70
CA LEU A 4 -3.62 7.19 28.87
C LEU A 4 -2.92 6.63 30.10
N ILE A 5 -2.88 5.30 30.25
CA ILE A 5 -2.19 4.63 31.35
C ILE A 5 -0.68 4.78 31.19
N GLU A 6 -0.14 4.51 30.00
CA GLU A 6 1.30 4.67 29.73
C GLU A 6 1.76 6.12 29.90
N ARG A 7 0.95 7.09 29.46
CA ARG A 7 1.21 8.51 29.69
C ARG A 7 1.21 8.87 31.17
N ALA A 8 0.23 8.41 31.95
CA ALA A 8 0.16 8.71 33.38
C ALA A 8 1.37 8.12 34.14
N LEU A 9 1.79 6.90 33.78
CA LEU A 9 2.97 6.27 34.35
C LEU A 9 4.27 6.98 33.97
N TRP A 10 4.34 7.56 32.77
CA TRP A 10 5.44 8.43 32.35
C TRP A 10 5.46 9.75 33.13
N GLU A 11 4.32 10.45 33.20
CA GLU A 11 4.19 11.72 33.92
C GLU A 11 4.52 11.58 35.42
N ALA A 12 4.22 10.42 36.00
CA ALA A 12 4.56 10.09 37.39
C ALA A 12 5.95 9.44 37.58
N ASP A 13 6.75 9.32 36.51
CA ASP A 13 8.06 8.63 36.48
C ASP A 13 8.04 7.26 37.20
N THR A 14 6.95 6.53 37.03
CA THR A 14 6.69 5.31 37.78
C THR A 14 7.47 4.15 37.18
N GLN A 15 8.41 3.59 37.95
CA GLN A 15 9.28 2.48 37.57
C GLN A 15 8.55 1.13 37.63
N ILE A 16 7.46 1.00 36.89
CA ILE A 16 6.67 -0.22 36.76
C ILE A 16 6.61 -0.63 35.30
N ASP A 17 6.92 -1.91 35.06
CA ASP A 17 6.73 -2.57 33.79
C ASP A 17 5.26 -2.98 33.63
N THR A 18 4.73 -2.76 32.44
CA THR A 18 3.38 -3.20 32.05
C THR A 18 3.47 -4.30 31.01
N GLU A 19 2.35 -4.96 30.70
CA GLU A 19 2.28 -5.91 29.59
C GLU A 19 2.64 -5.28 28.22
N LEU A 20 2.45 -3.95 28.08
CA LEU A 20 2.70 -3.22 26.84
C LEU A 20 4.13 -2.68 26.75
N LEU A 21 4.56 -1.93 27.76
CA LEU A 21 5.87 -1.27 27.79
C LEU A 21 6.54 -1.47 29.15
N THR A 22 7.84 -1.78 29.10
CA THR A 22 8.71 -1.65 30.26
C THR A 22 8.96 -0.18 30.57
N TYR A 23 9.38 0.14 31.79
CA TYR A 23 9.75 1.50 32.18
C TYR A 23 10.80 2.10 31.23
N ALA A 24 11.81 1.31 30.83
CA ALA A 24 12.83 1.74 29.88
C ALA A 24 12.24 2.04 28.50
N LYS A 25 11.41 1.14 27.94
CA LYS A 25 10.74 1.35 26.64
C LYS A 25 9.82 2.58 26.68
N ARG A 26 9.08 2.78 27.77
CA ARG A 26 8.23 3.96 27.99
C ARG A 26 9.06 5.23 27.99
N ARG A 27 10.12 5.28 28.81
CA ARG A 27 11.02 6.44 28.89
C ARG A 27 11.60 6.77 27.52
N ASP A 28 12.11 5.77 26.81
CA ASP A 28 12.76 5.98 25.52
C ASP A 28 11.74 6.45 24.46
N LEU A 29 10.54 5.88 24.44
CA LEU A 29 9.43 6.33 23.59
C LEU A 29 9.09 7.81 23.82
N PHE A 30 8.83 8.22 25.06
CA PHE A 30 8.47 9.61 25.36
C PHE A 30 9.65 10.58 25.21
N ARG A 31 10.89 10.11 25.37
CA ARG A 31 12.10 10.91 25.09
C ARG A 31 12.29 11.23 23.61
N CYS A 32 11.76 10.43 22.71
CA CYS A 32 11.78 10.70 21.27
C CYS A 32 10.82 11.85 20.87
N ILE A 33 9.96 12.32 21.78
CA ILE A 33 9.04 13.43 21.50
C ILE A 33 9.81 14.75 21.63
N GLU A 34 10.17 15.36 20.50
CA GLU A 34 10.86 16.64 20.47
C GLU A 34 9.94 17.82 20.82
N ALA A 35 8.68 17.79 20.36
CA ALA A 35 7.70 18.83 20.61
C ALA A 35 6.26 18.33 20.46
N VAL A 36 5.34 18.92 21.21
CA VAL A 36 3.89 18.78 21.03
C VAL A 36 3.35 20.14 20.62
N ARG A 37 2.87 20.25 19.37
CA ARG A 37 2.31 21.49 18.80
C ARG A 37 1.14 21.18 17.88
N SER A 38 0.32 22.19 17.59
CA SER A 38 -0.70 22.10 16.55
C SER A 38 -0.05 21.97 15.17
N MET A 39 -0.72 21.24 14.26
CA MET A 39 -0.30 21.14 12.86
C MET A 39 -0.52 22.48 12.15
N THR A 40 0.48 22.94 11.43
CA THR A 40 0.37 24.09 10.52
C THR A 40 -0.13 23.66 9.16
N ARG A 41 -0.47 24.63 8.31
CA ARG A 41 -0.87 24.38 6.93
C ARG A 41 0.20 23.58 6.18
N GLU A 42 1.46 23.93 6.39
CA GLU A 42 2.62 23.33 5.72
C GLU A 42 2.82 21.86 6.13
N ASP A 43 2.53 21.49 7.38
CA ASP A 43 2.62 20.11 7.85
C ASP A 43 1.60 19.18 7.16
N ARG A 44 0.54 19.73 6.56
CA ARG A 44 -0.53 18.98 5.89
C ARG A 44 -0.23 18.75 4.40
N ILE A 45 0.84 19.33 3.85
CA ILE A 45 1.16 19.20 2.43
C ILE A 45 2.12 18.02 2.24
N GLY A 46 1.67 17.01 1.51
CA GLY A 46 2.51 15.86 1.15
C GLY A 46 3.68 16.25 0.26
N PRO A 47 4.80 15.49 0.28
CA PRO A 47 6.00 15.77 -0.52
C PRO A 47 5.73 16.04 -2.01
N LYS A 48 4.90 15.24 -2.68
CA LYS A 48 4.66 15.43 -4.13
C LYS A 48 3.85 16.70 -4.36
N LEU A 49 2.79 16.89 -3.58
CA LEU A 49 1.96 18.08 -3.67
C LEU A 49 2.78 19.34 -3.42
N LYS A 50 3.74 19.30 -2.49
CA LYS A 50 4.66 20.42 -2.26
C LYS A 50 5.44 20.77 -3.53
N SER A 51 6.13 19.79 -4.13
CA SER A 51 6.88 20.00 -5.38
C SER A 51 5.98 20.41 -6.56
N PHE A 52 4.76 19.91 -6.61
CA PHE A 52 3.77 20.32 -7.61
C PHE A 52 3.34 21.77 -7.43
N THR A 53 3.04 22.20 -6.19
CA THR A 53 2.64 23.59 -5.90
C THR A 53 3.76 24.60 -6.12
N GLU A 54 5.02 24.20 -5.97
CA GLU A 54 6.18 25.05 -6.30
C GLU A 54 6.31 25.32 -7.81
N ASN A 55 5.77 24.43 -8.65
CA ASN A 55 5.87 24.48 -10.11
C ASN A 55 4.53 24.66 -10.82
N ILE A 56 3.47 25.01 -10.08
CA ILE A 56 2.12 25.03 -10.61
C ILE A 56 1.94 26.14 -11.65
N ALA A 57 1.47 25.78 -12.83
CA ALA A 57 1.16 26.77 -13.87
C ALA A 57 -0.05 27.61 -13.43
N PRO A 58 -0.06 28.94 -13.69
CA PRO A 58 -1.26 29.74 -13.50
C PRO A 58 -2.42 29.10 -14.27
N ASP A 59 -3.57 28.92 -13.61
CA ASP A 59 -4.81 28.40 -14.22
C ASP A 59 -4.84 26.87 -14.50
N THR A 60 -4.25 26.05 -13.63
CA THR A 60 -4.21 24.57 -13.73
C THR A 60 -5.58 23.89 -13.75
N GLY A 61 -6.66 24.63 -13.50
CA GLY A 61 -8.02 24.09 -13.45
C GLY A 61 -8.24 23.16 -12.26
N PHE A 62 -8.91 22.02 -12.51
CA PHE A 62 -9.18 21.02 -11.48
C PHE A 62 -8.23 19.82 -11.59
N PHE A 63 -7.79 19.31 -10.45
CA PHE A 63 -6.96 18.10 -10.34
C PHE A 63 -7.41 17.27 -9.13
N ILE A 64 -6.96 16.02 -9.06
CA ILE A 64 -7.31 15.09 -7.98
C ILE A 64 -6.20 15.05 -6.94
N VAL A 65 -6.58 15.04 -5.67
CA VAL A 65 -5.68 14.80 -4.54
C VAL A 65 -6.28 13.78 -3.57
N ASN A 66 -5.39 13.07 -2.90
CA ASN A 66 -5.66 12.26 -1.73
C ASN A 66 -5.80 13.17 -0.51
N VAL A 67 -6.91 13.06 0.25
CA VAL A 67 -7.08 13.68 1.57
C VAL A 67 -7.14 12.64 2.69
N ASP A 68 -6.27 12.80 3.68
CA ASP A 68 -6.28 12.03 4.93
C ASP A 68 -6.90 12.89 6.03
N VAL A 69 -7.90 12.35 6.72
CA VAL A 69 -8.66 13.07 7.74
C VAL A 69 -8.53 12.34 9.07
N TRP A 70 -8.25 13.09 10.14
CA TRP A 70 -8.19 12.55 11.49
C TRP A 70 -9.52 11.95 11.90
N PHE A 71 -9.49 10.73 12.43
CA PHE A 71 -10.68 10.01 12.84
C PHE A 71 -10.46 9.22 14.12
N ASN A 72 -11.15 9.59 15.19
CA ASN A 72 -10.98 8.95 16.50
C ASN A 72 -11.66 7.57 16.62
N ASN A 73 -11.87 6.86 15.51
CA ASN A 73 -12.60 5.59 15.42
C ASN A 73 -14.06 5.66 15.94
N ASP A 74 -14.64 6.86 16.02
CA ASP A 74 -16.02 7.11 16.44
C ASP A 74 -16.92 7.25 15.21
N ARG A 75 -17.50 6.13 14.78
CA ARG A 75 -18.36 6.05 13.58
C ARG A 75 -19.55 6.99 13.62
N THR A 76 -19.98 7.47 14.79
CA THR A 76 -21.07 8.45 14.89
C THR A 76 -20.70 9.81 14.29
N LYS A 77 -19.40 10.13 14.24
CA LYS A 77 -18.87 11.41 13.72
C LYS A 77 -18.50 11.37 12.24
N LYS A 78 -18.53 10.20 11.59
CA LYS A 78 -18.10 10.05 10.19
C LYS A 78 -18.89 10.97 9.24
N LEU A 79 -20.21 11.04 9.41
CA LEU A 79 -21.08 11.93 8.61
C LEU A 79 -20.79 13.41 8.85
N GLU A 80 -20.47 13.79 10.09
CA GLU A 80 -20.09 15.17 10.43
C GLU A 80 -18.77 15.56 9.77
N ILE A 81 -17.77 14.68 9.84
CA ILE A 81 -16.45 14.86 9.22
C ILE A 81 -16.60 15.00 7.70
N GLU A 82 -17.35 14.10 7.07
CA GLU A 82 -17.59 14.16 5.63
C GLU A 82 -18.31 15.46 5.23
N HIS A 83 -19.26 15.92 6.04
CA HIS A 83 -19.93 17.20 5.82
C HIS A 83 -18.95 18.39 5.88
N GLN A 84 -18.02 18.42 6.83
CA GLN A 84 -16.99 19.47 6.92
C GLN A 84 -16.08 19.49 5.68
N ILE A 85 -15.68 18.32 5.18
CA ILE A 85 -14.89 18.21 3.95
C ILE A 85 -15.69 18.74 2.74
N ARG A 86 -16.95 18.30 2.58
CA ARG A 86 -17.82 18.76 1.49
C ARG A 86 -18.07 20.28 1.56
N GLN A 87 -18.22 20.85 2.75
CA GLN A 87 -18.35 22.30 2.93
C GLN A 87 -17.09 23.05 2.49
N ALA A 88 -15.90 22.55 2.82
CA ALA A 88 -14.64 23.19 2.43
C ALA A 88 -14.35 23.10 0.92
N LEU A 89 -14.81 22.03 0.26
CA LEU A 89 -14.74 21.91 -1.20
C LEU A 89 -15.66 22.93 -1.91
N GLY A 90 -16.74 23.34 -1.26
CA GLY A 90 -17.70 24.31 -1.79
C GLY A 90 -18.58 23.73 -2.89
N THR A 91 -19.13 24.59 -3.75
CA THR A 91 -20.11 24.21 -4.78
C THR A 91 -19.61 24.38 -6.22
N GLN A 92 -18.34 24.75 -6.40
CA GLN A 92 -17.77 25.10 -7.71
C GLN A 92 -16.90 23.96 -8.27
N GLY A 93 -17.52 22.86 -8.72
CA GLY A 93 -16.84 21.78 -9.46
C GLY A 93 -15.88 20.89 -8.65
N SER A 94 -15.41 21.35 -7.49
CA SER A 94 -14.69 20.54 -6.51
C SER A 94 -15.63 19.59 -5.79
N GLN A 95 -15.21 18.35 -5.55
CA GLN A 95 -16.05 17.33 -4.95
C GLN A 95 -15.24 16.20 -4.30
N LEU A 96 -15.85 15.55 -3.31
CA LEU A 96 -15.36 14.28 -2.78
C LEU A 96 -15.68 13.18 -3.78
N LEU A 97 -14.66 12.44 -4.20
CA LEU A 97 -14.77 11.30 -5.09
C LEU A 97 -14.99 10.05 -4.23
N GLY A 98 -16.14 9.41 -4.38
CA GLY A 98 -16.57 8.28 -3.56
C GLY A 98 -16.82 8.63 -2.10
N ASP A 99 -16.74 7.59 -1.26
CA ASP A 99 -16.91 7.68 0.20
C ASP A 99 -15.54 7.70 0.91
N LEU A 100 -15.53 8.18 2.15
CA LEU A 100 -14.34 8.08 3.01
C LEU A 100 -14.13 6.63 3.48
N PHE A 101 -13.00 6.05 3.11
CA PHE A 101 -12.54 4.74 3.57
C PHE A 101 -11.96 4.84 4.98
N GLU A 102 -12.40 3.96 5.89
CA GLU A 102 -12.01 3.98 7.30
C GLU A 102 -10.85 3.02 7.54
N ILE A 103 -9.77 3.53 8.12
CA ILE A 103 -8.69 2.72 8.72
C ILE A 103 -8.50 3.17 10.17
N SER A 104 -7.68 2.46 10.96
CA SER A 104 -7.48 2.84 12.36
C SER A 104 -6.91 4.26 12.46
N GLY A 105 -7.67 5.15 13.10
CA GLY A 105 -7.28 6.53 13.36
C GLY A 105 -7.56 7.52 12.22
N LEU A 106 -8.01 7.07 11.05
CA LEU A 106 -8.09 7.91 9.85
C LEU A 106 -9.29 7.59 8.95
N LEU A 107 -9.74 8.63 8.25
CA LEU A 107 -10.64 8.53 7.11
C LEU A 107 -9.87 8.98 5.86
N LEU A 108 -9.79 8.11 4.87
CA LEU A 108 -9.06 8.31 3.63
C LEU A 108 -10.04 8.61 2.49
N GLY A 109 -9.79 9.68 1.73
CA GLY A 109 -10.63 10.05 0.59
C GLY A 109 -9.81 10.53 -0.61
N ARG A 110 -10.46 10.58 -1.77
CA ARG A 110 -10.00 11.34 -2.94
C ARG A 110 -10.91 12.53 -3.15
N VAL A 111 -10.34 13.66 -3.50
CA VAL A 111 -11.09 14.89 -3.77
C VAL A 111 -10.60 15.51 -5.06
N LYS A 112 -11.55 15.97 -5.88
CA LYS A 112 -11.28 16.84 -7.01
C LYS A 112 -11.27 18.28 -6.49
N VAL A 113 -10.17 18.99 -6.73
CA VAL A 113 -9.92 20.34 -6.20
C VAL A 113 -9.39 21.26 -7.28
N ASN A 114 -9.57 22.55 -7.04
CA ASN A 114 -8.82 23.64 -7.66
C ASN A 114 -7.96 24.32 -6.59
N GLU A 115 -7.21 25.36 -6.96
CA GLU A 115 -6.35 26.10 -6.01
C GLU A 115 -7.12 26.61 -4.78
N PHE A 116 -8.34 27.14 -4.95
CA PHE A 116 -9.13 27.70 -3.84
C PHE A 116 -9.58 26.62 -2.85
N SER A 117 -10.15 25.53 -3.36
CA SER A 117 -10.63 24.41 -2.53
C SER A 117 -9.50 23.62 -1.90
N LEU A 118 -8.34 23.48 -2.57
CA LEU A 118 -7.14 22.92 -1.95
C LEU A 118 -6.70 23.77 -0.74
N ASN A 119 -6.66 25.10 -0.90
CA ASN A 119 -6.32 26.00 0.19
C ASN A 119 -7.32 25.94 1.34
N ALA A 120 -8.62 25.74 1.06
CA ALA A 120 -9.62 25.55 2.09
C ALA A 120 -9.37 24.25 2.89
N LEU A 121 -9.09 23.13 2.22
CA LEU A 121 -8.78 21.86 2.87
C LEU A 121 -7.52 21.94 3.75
N LEU A 122 -6.45 22.57 3.27
CA LEU A 122 -5.19 22.71 4.01
C LEU A 122 -5.32 23.55 5.29
N ASN A 123 -6.40 24.33 5.43
CA ASN A 123 -6.69 25.13 6.63
C ASN A 123 -7.65 24.43 7.61
N LEU A 124 -8.15 23.23 7.29
CA LEU A 124 -9.02 22.49 8.19
C LEU A 124 -8.22 21.71 9.24
N ASP A 125 -8.58 21.86 10.51
CA ASP A 125 -7.93 21.16 11.62
C ASP A 125 -8.14 19.64 11.57
N ILE A 126 -9.25 19.19 11.00
CA ILE A 126 -9.54 17.76 10.81
C ILE A 126 -8.69 17.12 9.72
N VAL A 127 -8.10 17.90 8.81
CA VAL A 127 -7.26 17.38 7.73
C VAL A 127 -5.87 17.11 8.29
N CYS A 128 -5.43 15.86 8.12
CA CYS A 128 -4.09 15.45 8.49
C CYS A 128 -3.10 15.69 7.35
N MET A 129 -3.44 15.30 6.13
CA MET A 129 -2.55 15.40 4.98
C MET A 129 -3.35 15.51 3.69
N VAL A 130 -2.82 16.27 2.74
CA VAL A 130 -3.26 16.30 1.35
C VAL A 130 -2.06 15.98 0.48
N GLU A 131 -2.20 15.03 -0.43
CA GLU A 131 -1.11 14.54 -1.28
C GLU A 131 -1.63 14.25 -2.69
N LEU A 132 -0.78 14.29 -3.71
CA LEU A 132 -1.14 13.83 -5.04
C LEU A 132 -1.35 12.31 -5.06
N PRO A 133 -2.21 11.77 -5.95
CA PRO A 133 -2.38 10.34 -6.12
C PRO A 133 -1.06 9.62 -6.43
N PHE A 134 -1.07 8.32 -6.18
CA PHE A 134 0.03 7.44 -6.59
C PHE A 134 0.21 7.54 -8.11
N GLU A 135 1.45 7.65 -8.55
CA GLU A 135 1.80 7.57 -9.97
C GLU A 135 2.28 6.16 -10.27
N PRO A 136 2.10 5.69 -11.50
CA PRO A 136 2.55 4.37 -11.91
C PRO A 136 4.05 4.13 -11.66
N ILE A 137 4.42 2.87 -11.42
CA ILE A 137 5.81 2.42 -11.44
C ILE A 137 6.19 2.04 -12.88
N GLU A 138 7.31 2.56 -13.37
CA GLU A 138 7.90 2.11 -14.64
C GLU A 138 8.38 0.65 -14.56
N GLN A 139 8.10 -0.12 -15.61
CA GLN A 139 8.46 -1.53 -15.69
C GLN A 139 9.86 -1.77 -16.24
N GLU A 140 10.51 -2.82 -15.73
CA GLU A 140 11.56 -3.55 -16.44
C GLU A 140 10.91 -4.66 -17.27
N PRO A 141 11.11 -4.72 -18.61
CA PRO A 141 10.48 -5.73 -19.44
C PRO A 141 11.08 -7.12 -19.20
N PHE A 142 10.27 -8.08 -18.71
CA PHE A 142 10.67 -9.49 -18.65
C PHE A 142 10.22 -10.25 -19.91
N ILE A 143 11.17 -10.50 -20.81
CA ILE A 143 10.96 -11.27 -22.03
C ILE A 143 10.97 -12.76 -21.70
N LEU A 144 9.79 -13.36 -21.51
CA LEU A 144 9.62 -14.82 -21.52
C LEU A 144 8.55 -15.25 -22.52
N TYR A 145 8.67 -14.82 -23.78
CA TYR A 145 7.85 -15.37 -24.87
C TYR A 145 8.69 -15.64 -26.13
N SER A 146 9.42 -16.76 -26.13
CA SER A 146 9.84 -17.37 -27.39
C SER A 146 8.69 -18.22 -27.93
N GLN A 147 8.37 -18.09 -29.22
CA GLN A 147 7.18 -18.71 -29.85
C GLN A 147 7.16 -20.25 -29.86
N ASN A 148 8.25 -20.92 -29.44
CA ASN A 148 8.40 -22.38 -29.50
C ASN A 148 8.67 -23.01 -28.12
N PHE A 149 8.11 -22.47 -27.04
CA PHE A 149 8.29 -23.00 -25.70
C PHE A 149 7.07 -23.83 -25.26
N THR A 150 7.28 -25.14 -25.02
CA THR A 150 6.26 -26.04 -24.45
C THR A 150 6.76 -26.57 -23.12
N PRO A 151 6.28 -26.04 -21.98
CA PRO A 151 6.74 -26.48 -20.67
C PRO A 151 6.16 -27.85 -20.30
N ILE A 152 6.95 -28.66 -19.61
CA ILE A 152 6.48 -29.87 -18.93
C ILE A 152 6.05 -29.45 -17.52
N LEU A 153 4.75 -29.53 -17.25
CA LEU A 153 4.21 -29.32 -15.91
C LEU A 153 4.33 -30.61 -15.11
N ASN A 154 5.09 -30.55 -14.02
CA ASN A 154 5.17 -31.61 -13.02
C ASN A 154 4.38 -31.16 -11.79
N ASP A 155 3.06 -31.08 -11.95
CA ASP A 155 2.19 -30.72 -10.84
C ASP A 155 2.12 -31.86 -9.81
N THR A 156 2.62 -31.58 -8.62
CA THR A 156 2.66 -32.52 -7.49
C THR A 156 1.83 -32.04 -6.31
N LEU A 157 1.09 -30.94 -6.50
CA LEU A 157 0.26 -30.32 -5.47
C LEU A 157 -1.01 -31.13 -5.23
N ASP A 158 -1.23 -31.52 -3.98
CA ASP A 158 -2.45 -32.19 -3.54
C ASP A 158 -3.53 -31.19 -3.11
N ASP A 159 -4.65 -31.68 -2.57
CA ASP A 159 -5.76 -30.84 -2.14
C ASP A 159 -5.40 -29.92 -0.96
N ASP A 160 -4.36 -30.26 -0.19
CA ASP A 160 -3.86 -29.50 0.96
C ASP A 160 -2.70 -28.55 0.57
N ALA A 161 -2.45 -28.37 -0.73
CA ALA A 161 -1.42 -27.49 -1.24
C ALA A 161 -1.56 -26.05 -0.70
N PRO A 162 -0.44 -25.37 -0.39
CA PRO A 162 -0.48 -23.98 0.02
C PRO A 162 -1.23 -23.11 -0.98
N LEU A 163 -1.94 -22.10 -0.47
CA LEU A 163 -2.70 -21.14 -1.27
C LEU A 163 -2.19 -19.71 -1.00
N ALA A 164 -1.85 -18.99 -2.06
CA ALA A 164 -1.44 -17.59 -2.00
C ALA A 164 -2.27 -16.72 -2.94
N THR A 165 -2.53 -15.47 -2.56
CA THR A 165 -3.22 -14.51 -3.43
C THR A 165 -2.22 -13.56 -4.05
N VAL A 166 -2.24 -13.43 -5.37
CA VAL A 166 -1.47 -12.44 -6.11
C VAL A 166 -2.35 -11.21 -6.33
N LEU A 167 -1.98 -10.08 -5.73
CA LEU A 167 -2.66 -8.80 -5.89
C LEU A 167 -1.87 -7.92 -6.86
N ASP A 168 -2.29 -7.86 -8.12
CA ASP A 168 -1.54 -7.20 -9.19
C ASP A 168 -2.45 -6.75 -10.37
N SER A 169 -1.91 -6.55 -11.58
CA SER A 169 -2.62 -6.18 -12.82
C SER A 169 -3.52 -7.28 -13.40
N GLY A 170 -3.67 -8.39 -12.68
CA GLY A 170 -4.37 -9.60 -13.11
C GLY A 170 -3.41 -10.73 -13.47
N VAL A 171 -3.94 -11.88 -13.85
CA VAL A 171 -3.17 -13.03 -14.32
C VAL A 171 -3.77 -13.54 -15.61
N PHE A 172 -2.96 -13.76 -16.64
CA PHE A 172 -3.39 -14.46 -17.84
C PHE A 172 -3.49 -15.97 -17.56
N THR A 173 -4.66 -16.42 -17.11
CA THR A 173 -4.94 -17.81 -16.74
C THR A 173 -4.81 -18.78 -17.91
N GLY A 174 -4.87 -18.30 -19.16
CA GLY A 174 -4.56 -19.06 -20.36
C GLY A 174 -3.08 -19.44 -20.52
N ASN A 175 -2.18 -18.89 -19.70
CA ASN A 175 -0.75 -19.20 -19.76
C ASN A 175 -0.50 -20.69 -19.48
N PRO A 176 0.29 -21.40 -20.32
CA PRO A 176 0.57 -22.82 -20.10
C PRO A 176 1.16 -23.19 -18.76
N LEU A 177 1.88 -22.28 -18.10
CA LEU A 177 2.44 -22.46 -16.76
C LEU A 177 1.45 -22.16 -15.64
N LEU A 178 0.38 -21.40 -15.87
CA LEU A 178 -0.49 -20.93 -14.77
C LEU A 178 -1.89 -21.57 -14.80
N ARG A 179 -2.33 -22.08 -15.97
CA ARG A 179 -3.70 -22.58 -16.17
C ARG A 179 -4.17 -23.69 -15.22
N THR A 180 -3.25 -24.41 -14.56
CA THR A 180 -3.59 -25.52 -13.66
C THR A 180 -3.51 -25.14 -12.17
N VAL A 181 -2.92 -23.99 -11.84
CA VAL A 181 -2.64 -23.60 -10.44
C VAL A 181 -3.51 -22.45 -9.95
N VAL A 182 -4.22 -21.76 -10.84
CA VAL A 182 -5.16 -20.69 -10.47
C VAL A 182 -6.46 -21.31 -9.98
N VAL A 183 -6.79 -21.07 -8.70
CA VAL A 183 -7.97 -21.62 -8.02
C VAL A 183 -9.18 -20.71 -8.16
N ALA A 184 -8.95 -19.40 -8.09
CA ALA A 184 -9.98 -18.38 -8.18
C ALA A 184 -9.43 -17.09 -8.75
N GLU A 185 -10.31 -16.28 -9.32
CA GLU A 185 -10.00 -14.98 -9.87
C GLU A 185 -11.12 -13.99 -9.58
N GLU A 186 -10.76 -12.77 -9.20
CA GLU A 186 -11.71 -11.66 -9.04
C GLU A 186 -11.08 -10.33 -9.41
N GLU A 187 -11.93 -9.41 -9.84
CA GLU A 187 -11.58 -8.06 -10.23
C GLU A 187 -12.06 -7.06 -9.17
N PHE A 188 -11.14 -6.23 -8.68
CA PHE A 188 -11.41 -5.14 -7.73
C PHE A 188 -11.19 -3.77 -8.36
N ASP A 189 -10.34 -3.70 -9.38
CA ASP A 189 -10.31 -2.59 -10.33
C ASP A 189 -11.20 -2.90 -11.52
N THR A 190 -12.41 -2.36 -11.53
CA THR A 190 -13.43 -2.65 -12.55
C THR A 190 -13.29 -1.85 -13.84
N THR A 191 -12.11 -1.27 -14.12
CA THR A 191 -11.90 -0.43 -15.31
C THR A 191 -11.92 -1.23 -16.61
N GLU A 192 -11.39 -2.46 -16.59
CA GLU A 192 -11.26 -3.32 -17.79
C GLU A 192 -12.37 -4.38 -17.90
N HIS A 193 -13.17 -4.57 -16.84
CA HIS A 193 -14.25 -5.55 -16.76
C HIS A 193 -13.77 -6.99 -17.04
N SER A 194 -12.56 -7.31 -16.57
CA SER A 194 -11.95 -8.63 -16.73
C SER A 194 -10.87 -8.88 -15.68
N THR A 195 -10.78 -10.12 -15.20
CA THR A 195 -9.70 -10.61 -14.33
C THR A 195 -8.38 -10.86 -15.07
N THR A 196 -8.40 -10.87 -16.41
CA THR A 196 -7.20 -11.15 -17.21
C THR A 196 -6.18 -10.02 -17.08
N ASP A 197 -4.93 -10.40 -17.19
CA ASP A 197 -3.83 -9.45 -17.28
C ASP A 197 -3.72 -8.89 -18.71
N PHE A 198 -3.91 -7.59 -18.86
CA PHE A 198 -3.69 -6.86 -20.12
C PHE A 198 -2.35 -6.15 -20.18
N ASN A 199 -1.59 -6.17 -19.10
CA ASN A 199 -0.29 -5.52 -18.99
C ASN A 199 0.86 -6.54 -19.06
N GLY A 200 0.74 -7.66 -18.33
CA GLY A 200 1.73 -8.73 -18.27
C GLY A 200 2.51 -8.78 -16.96
N HIS A 201 2.50 -7.71 -16.16
CA HIS A 201 3.20 -7.64 -14.87
C HIS A 201 2.68 -8.68 -13.88
N GLY A 202 1.38 -8.70 -13.63
CA GLY A 202 0.77 -9.64 -12.69
C GLY A 202 0.95 -11.10 -13.10
N THR A 203 0.96 -11.41 -14.39
CA THR A 203 1.29 -12.75 -14.92
C THR A 203 2.74 -13.13 -14.63
N GLY A 204 3.69 -12.19 -14.78
CA GLY A 204 5.09 -12.40 -14.43
C GLY A 204 5.28 -12.63 -12.93
N VAL A 205 4.65 -11.81 -12.09
CA VAL A 205 4.65 -11.94 -10.64
C VAL A 205 4.06 -13.28 -10.21
N ALA A 206 2.92 -13.68 -10.76
CA ALA A 206 2.30 -14.98 -10.50
C ALA A 206 3.22 -16.15 -10.85
N GLY A 207 3.98 -16.06 -11.95
CA GLY A 207 5.00 -17.04 -12.29
C GLY A 207 6.05 -17.21 -11.19
N ILE A 208 6.56 -16.11 -10.65
CA ILE A 208 7.55 -16.12 -9.55
C ILE A 208 6.94 -16.70 -8.28
N VAL A 209 5.70 -16.33 -7.93
CA VAL A 209 5.01 -16.86 -6.75
C VAL A 209 4.82 -18.37 -6.86
N VAL A 210 4.39 -18.86 -8.02
CA VAL A 210 4.09 -20.29 -8.23
C VAL A 210 5.37 -21.14 -8.29
N TYR A 211 6.40 -20.68 -9.00
CA TYR A 211 7.56 -21.50 -9.36
C TYR A 211 8.86 -21.14 -8.65
N GLY A 212 8.93 -19.95 -8.01
CA GLY A 212 10.17 -19.45 -7.41
C GLY A 212 11.24 -19.17 -8.47
N ASP A 213 12.42 -19.79 -8.29
CA ASP A 213 13.55 -19.62 -9.21
C ASP A 213 13.36 -20.46 -10.49
N PHE A 214 13.42 -19.76 -11.63
CA PHE A 214 13.25 -20.35 -12.96
C PHE A 214 14.53 -20.98 -13.52
N HIS A 215 15.70 -20.81 -12.89
CA HIS A 215 16.99 -21.16 -13.48
C HIS A 215 17.08 -22.64 -13.92
N ASP A 216 16.78 -23.57 -13.01
CA ASP A 216 16.80 -25.00 -13.29
C ASP A 216 15.61 -25.45 -14.15
N SER A 217 14.45 -24.83 -13.96
CA SER A 217 13.22 -25.15 -14.71
C SER A 217 13.32 -24.78 -16.19
N ILE A 218 13.98 -23.66 -16.52
CA ILE A 218 14.24 -23.28 -17.91
C ILE A 218 15.17 -24.29 -18.57
N LYS A 219 16.24 -24.70 -17.88
CA LYS A 219 17.23 -25.65 -18.42
C LYS A 219 16.63 -27.03 -18.70
N ASN A 220 15.77 -27.51 -17.79
CA ASN A 220 15.17 -28.84 -17.88
C ASN A 220 13.77 -28.84 -18.52
N GLN A 221 13.25 -27.65 -18.88
CA GLN A 221 11.88 -27.41 -19.36
C GLN A 221 10.78 -27.98 -18.44
N THR A 222 11.10 -28.26 -17.18
CA THR A 222 10.20 -28.90 -16.21
C THR A 222 9.89 -27.93 -15.08
N PHE A 223 8.60 -27.69 -14.87
CA PHE A 223 8.07 -26.70 -13.95
C PHE A 223 7.23 -27.41 -12.90
N THR A 224 7.68 -27.34 -11.64
CA THR A 224 6.98 -27.94 -10.50
C THR A 224 6.41 -26.79 -9.67
N PRO A 225 5.08 -26.61 -9.64
CA PRO A 225 4.47 -25.55 -8.85
C PRO A 225 4.62 -25.84 -7.35
N LEU A 226 4.86 -24.80 -6.57
CA LEU A 226 5.05 -24.87 -5.12
C LEU A 226 3.77 -24.49 -4.34
N VAL A 227 2.88 -23.74 -4.98
CA VAL A 227 1.72 -23.09 -4.37
C VAL A 227 0.62 -22.95 -5.42
N ARG A 228 -0.63 -23.08 -5.00
CA ARG A 228 -1.80 -22.67 -5.80
C ARG A 228 -2.07 -21.19 -5.58
N ILE A 229 -2.64 -20.52 -6.56
CA ILE A 229 -2.86 -19.07 -6.46
C ILE A 229 -4.31 -18.63 -6.67
N CYS A 230 -4.68 -17.56 -5.99
CA CYS A 230 -5.83 -16.73 -6.32
C CYS A 230 -5.34 -15.47 -7.05
N ASN A 231 -6.05 -15.07 -8.12
CA ASN A 231 -5.78 -13.87 -8.89
C ASN A 231 -6.68 -12.72 -8.42
N GLY A 232 -6.12 -11.75 -7.69
CA GLY A 232 -6.81 -10.52 -7.33
C GLY A 232 -6.34 -9.37 -8.22
N LYS A 233 -7.15 -8.99 -9.21
CA LYS A 233 -6.82 -7.86 -10.08
C LYS A 233 -7.18 -6.54 -9.41
N ILE A 234 -6.16 -5.74 -9.11
CA ILE A 234 -6.27 -4.46 -8.39
C ILE A 234 -5.79 -3.27 -9.21
N MET A 235 -5.27 -3.51 -10.42
CA MET A 235 -4.76 -2.51 -11.36
C MET A 235 -5.20 -2.85 -12.79
N HIS A 236 -5.29 -1.83 -13.64
CA HIS A 236 -5.55 -1.95 -15.08
C HIS A 236 -4.35 -1.48 -15.91
N ASN A 237 -4.34 -1.79 -17.20
CA ASN A 237 -3.31 -1.32 -18.11
C ASN A 237 -3.64 0.07 -18.67
N GLU A 238 -2.80 1.05 -18.40
CA GLU A 238 -2.83 2.36 -19.05
C GLU A 238 -1.48 2.61 -19.71
N ASN A 239 -1.45 2.64 -21.05
CA ASN A 239 -0.25 2.86 -21.86
C ASN A 239 0.93 1.94 -21.45
N ASP A 240 0.69 0.63 -21.43
CA ASP A 240 1.66 -0.42 -21.03
C ASP A 240 2.15 -0.30 -19.57
N THR A 241 1.40 0.41 -18.74
CA THR A 241 1.76 0.64 -17.34
C THR A 241 0.60 0.24 -16.41
N PRO A 242 0.86 -0.54 -15.33
CA PRO A 242 -0.17 -0.95 -14.40
C PRO A 242 -0.49 0.22 -13.46
N VAL A 243 -1.75 0.61 -13.42
CA VAL A 243 -2.23 1.76 -12.65
C VAL A 243 -3.43 1.38 -11.80
N PHE A 244 -3.55 2.02 -10.64
CA PHE A 244 -4.78 1.97 -9.84
C PHE A 244 -5.83 2.91 -10.42
N PRO A 245 -7.13 2.61 -10.27
CA PRO A 245 -8.19 3.45 -10.79
C PRO A 245 -8.22 4.81 -10.10
N GLU A 246 -8.53 5.86 -10.85
CA GLU A 246 -8.49 7.24 -10.34
C GLU A 246 -9.54 7.54 -9.28
N GLU A 247 -10.68 6.84 -9.32
CA GLU A 247 -11.84 7.13 -8.48
C GLU A 247 -11.78 6.48 -7.10
N VAL A 248 -10.94 5.46 -6.91
CA VAL A 248 -10.86 4.68 -5.67
C VAL A 248 -9.42 4.66 -5.17
N ARG A 249 -9.22 4.84 -3.86
CA ARG A 249 -7.88 4.76 -3.28
C ARG A 249 -7.28 3.34 -3.37
N PRO A 250 -5.98 3.20 -3.68
CA PRO A 250 -5.30 1.91 -3.69
C PRO A 250 -5.49 1.12 -2.39
N GLU A 251 -5.45 1.79 -1.24
CA GLU A 251 -5.67 1.19 0.08
C GLU A 251 -7.01 0.46 0.15
N LYS A 252 -8.09 1.11 -0.31
CA LYS A 252 -9.42 0.51 -0.27
C LYS A 252 -9.50 -0.74 -1.15
N ILE A 253 -8.93 -0.68 -2.35
CA ILE A 253 -8.94 -1.79 -3.31
C ILE A 253 -8.19 -3.00 -2.74
N VAL A 254 -7.01 -2.77 -2.19
CA VAL A 254 -6.20 -3.83 -1.56
C VAL A 254 -6.88 -4.39 -0.34
N ASN A 255 -7.48 -3.55 0.51
CA ASN A 255 -8.25 -3.99 1.66
C ASN A 255 -9.41 -4.91 1.25
N ASP A 256 -10.20 -4.48 0.26
CA ASP A 256 -11.35 -5.23 -0.23
C ASP A 256 -10.91 -6.58 -0.83
N ALA A 257 -9.80 -6.59 -1.59
CA ALA A 257 -9.22 -7.80 -2.16
C ALA A 257 -8.72 -8.78 -1.09
N ILE A 258 -7.93 -8.30 -0.13
CA ILE A 258 -7.43 -9.13 0.98
C ILE A 258 -8.58 -9.74 1.75
N THR A 259 -9.56 -8.92 2.14
CA THR A 259 -10.73 -9.35 2.92
C THR A 259 -11.53 -10.40 2.15
N TYR A 260 -11.79 -10.17 0.86
CA TYR A 260 -12.56 -11.11 0.03
C TYR A 260 -11.89 -12.48 -0.06
N PHE A 261 -10.60 -12.55 -0.40
CA PHE A 261 -9.91 -13.83 -0.55
C PHE A 261 -9.67 -14.53 0.79
N HIS A 262 -9.45 -13.77 1.86
CA HIS A 262 -9.41 -14.30 3.21
C HIS A 262 -10.74 -14.97 3.58
N ASP A 263 -11.86 -14.28 3.40
CA ASP A 263 -13.18 -14.75 3.86
C ASP A 263 -13.74 -15.87 2.97
N THR A 264 -13.51 -15.79 1.66
CA THR A 264 -14.13 -16.70 0.68
C THR A 264 -13.30 -17.95 0.46
N TYR A 265 -11.96 -17.83 0.45
CA TYR A 265 -11.05 -18.92 0.11
C TYR A 265 -10.12 -19.31 1.26
N GLY A 266 -10.18 -18.62 2.41
CA GLY A 266 -9.30 -18.89 3.53
C GLY A 266 -7.85 -18.48 3.26
N CYS A 267 -7.60 -17.59 2.29
CA CYS A 267 -6.24 -17.17 1.95
C CYS A 267 -5.56 -16.52 3.15
N ARG A 268 -4.31 -16.92 3.38
CA ARG A 268 -3.48 -16.42 4.49
C ARG A 268 -2.18 -15.76 4.02
N ILE A 269 -1.82 -15.92 2.74
CA ILE A 269 -0.60 -15.39 2.16
C ILE A 269 -1.00 -14.49 0.99
N PHE A 270 -0.54 -13.25 0.99
CA PHE A 270 -0.83 -12.26 -0.03
C PHE A 270 0.47 -11.69 -0.57
N ASN A 271 0.66 -11.73 -1.89
CA ASN A 271 1.75 -11.04 -2.56
C ASN A 271 1.25 -9.74 -3.17
N LEU A 272 1.87 -8.63 -2.81
CA LEU A 272 1.54 -7.29 -3.27
C LEU A 272 2.78 -6.62 -3.85
N SER A 273 2.96 -6.75 -5.17
CA SER A 273 4.10 -6.23 -5.91
C SER A 273 3.84 -4.82 -6.46
N ALA A 274 3.31 -3.93 -5.62
CA ALA A 274 3.01 -2.54 -5.96
C ALA A 274 3.68 -1.57 -4.98
N GLY A 275 4.10 -0.41 -5.49
CA GLY A 275 4.80 0.63 -4.74
C GLY A 275 4.72 1.99 -5.43
N ASN A 276 5.44 2.99 -4.91
CA ASN A 276 5.47 4.34 -5.49
C ASN A 276 6.83 4.98 -5.27
N ALA A 277 7.57 5.11 -6.37
CA ALA A 277 8.93 5.67 -6.36
C ALA A 277 8.98 7.11 -5.83
N ASN A 278 7.88 7.85 -5.94
CA ASN A 278 7.79 9.26 -5.57
C ASN A 278 7.25 9.45 -4.13
N SER A 279 6.98 8.38 -3.39
CA SER A 279 6.54 8.42 -1.99
C SER A 279 7.48 7.62 -1.08
N ILE A 280 8.75 8.01 -1.08
CA ILE A 280 9.77 7.46 -0.18
C ILE A 280 9.50 7.95 1.25
N TYR A 281 9.54 7.05 2.23
CA TYR A 281 9.43 7.44 3.63
C TYR A 281 10.61 8.36 4.00
N GLN A 282 10.32 9.56 4.51
CA GLN A 282 11.34 10.55 4.89
C GLN A 282 11.35 10.82 6.41
N GLY A 283 10.78 9.90 7.20
CA GLY A 283 10.46 10.13 8.60
C GLY A 283 9.13 10.88 8.78
N GLY A 284 8.59 10.87 9.99
CA GLY A 284 7.32 11.50 10.31
C GLY A 284 6.17 10.50 10.47
N ARG A 285 5.01 10.79 9.88
CA ARG A 285 3.80 9.97 10.02
C ARG A 285 3.89 8.71 9.13
N GLN A 286 3.53 7.56 9.69
CA GLN A 286 3.39 6.32 8.93
C GLN A 286 2.36 6.49 7.80
N PHE A 287 2.67 5.96 6.62
CA PHE A 287 1.77 6.05 5.47
C PHE A 287 0.44 5.32 5.74
N PRO A 288 -0.70 5.83 5.25
CA PRO A 288 -2.01 5.17 5.39
C PRO A 288 -1.98 3.71 4.91
N TRP A 289 -1.28 3.45 3.81
CA TRP A 289 -1.03 2.11 3.28
C TRP A 289 -0.40 1.16 4.30
N ALA A 290 0.67 1.59 4.97
CA ALA A 290 1.34 0.77 5.98
C ALA A 290 0.43 0.52 7.19
N SER A 291 -0.30 1.54 7.64
CA SER A 291 -1.26 1.40 8.74
C SER A 291 -2.39 0.42 8.40
N MET A 292 -2.93 0.49 7.18
CA MET A 292 -3.97 -0.43 6.72
C MET A 292 -3.45 -1.88 6.66
N LEU A 293 -2.23 -2.10 6.16
CA LEU A 293 -1.64 -3.44 6.14
C LEU A 293 -1.40 -3.97 7.55
N ASP A 294 -0.91 -3.14 8.48
CA ASP A 294 -0.73 -3.53 9.88
C ASP A 294 -2.06 -3.93 10.55
N ASP A 295 -3.14 -3.18 10.27
CA ASP A 295 -4.48 -3.51 10.74
C ASP A 295 -4.95 -4.86 10.18
N LEU A 296 -4.82 -5.09 8.87
CA LEU A 296 -5.23 -6.34 8.21
C LEU A 296 -4.44 -7.55 8.73
N VAL A 297 -3.12 -7.43 8.86
CA VAL A 297 -2.26 -8.50 9.39
C VAL A 297 -2.67 -8.85 10.83
N ARG A 298 -2.90 -7.83 11.66
CA ARG A 298 -3.32 -8.01 13.06
C ARG A 298 -4.71 -8.63 13.19
N GLU A 299 -5.64 -8.27 12.32
CA GLU A 299 -7.06 -8.65 12.45
C GLU A 299 -7.37 -9.98 11.77
N LEU A 300 -6.69 -10.30 10.68
CA LEU A 300 -6.97 -11.48 9.85
C LEU A 300 -5.98 -12.63 10.06
N ASP A 301 -4.89 -12.42 10.82
CA ASP A 301 -3.82 -13.41 11.02
C ASP A 301 -3.23 -13.88 9.66
N ILE A 302 -2.79 -12.91 8.85
CA ILE A 302 -2.29 -13.12 7.49
C ILE A 302 -0.84 -12.67 7.34
N VAL A 303 -0.18 -13.16 6.30
CA VAL A 303 1.14 -12.71 5.84
C VAL A 303 0.97 -11.91 4.55
N VAL A 304 1.44 -10.66 4.54
CA VAL A 304 1.50 -9.83 3.33
C VAL A 304 2.96 -9.63 2.95
N VAL A 305 3.33 -10.12 1.76
CA VAL A 305 4.65 -9.94 1.15
C VAL A 305 4.57 -8.74 0.22
N VAL A 306 5.35 -7.70 0.51
CA VAL A 306 5.41 -6.46 -0.29
C VAL A 306 6.78 -6.34 -0.96
N SER A 307 6.81 -5.78 -2.16
CA SER A 307 8.08 -5.49 -2.84
C SER A 307 8.83 -4.37 -2.13
N ALA A 308 10.17 -4.45 -2.12
CA ALA A 308 11.01 -3.42 -1.50
C ALA A 308 11.06 -2.11 -2.32
N GLY A 309 10.54 -2.11 -3.55
CA GLY A 309 10.65 -1.02 -4.49
C GLY A 309 11.92 -1.10 -5.36
N ASN A 310 11.83 -0.58 -6.58
CA ASN A 310 12.95 -0.51 -7.52
C ASN A 310 13.57 0.89 -7.43
N VAL A 311 14.87 0.96 -7.10
CA VAL A 311 15.63 2.22 -7.07
C VAL A 311 16.56 2.25 -8.26
N ILE A 312 16.38 3.22 -9.15
CA ILE A 312 17.31 3.48 -10.25
C ILE A 312 18.57 4.08 -9.61
N ASP A 313 19.72 3.41 -9.79
CA ASP A 313 21.02 3.77 -9.20
C ASP A 313 21.05 3.87 -7.66
N PRO A 314 20.92 2.74 -6.93
CA PRO A 314 20.98 2.77 -5.48
C PRO A 314 22.34 3.28 -5.00
N VAL A 315 22.34 4.39 -4.26
CA VAL A 315 23.54 4.87 -3.57
C VAL A 315 23.78 3.96 -2.36
N ILE A 316 24.61 2.94 -2.55
CA ILE A 316 25.08 2.07 -1.47
C ILE A 316 26.26 2.78 -0.81
N ASN A 317 25.99 3.46 0.32
CA ASN A 317 27.08 4.06 1.09
C ASN A 317 27.94 2.95 1.70
N GLU A 318 29.25 3.15 1.78
CA GLU A 318 30.11 2.24 2.53
C GLU A 318 29.72 2.27 4.02
N PHE A 319 29.53 1.07 4.59
CA PHE A 319 29.25 0.88 6.01
C PHE A 319 30.23 -0.13 6.60
N SER A 320 30.59 0.12 7.86
CA SER A 320 31.60 -0.65 8.60
C SER A 320 31.00 -1.68 9.56
N SER A 321 29.70 -1.58 9.83
CA SER A 321 28.95 -2.48 10.71
C SER A 321 27.44 -2.43 10.41
N ARG A 322 26.67 -3.38 10.96
CA ARG A 322 25.20 -3.39 10.86
C ARG A 322 24.58 -2.14 11.49
N ASP A 323 25.09 -1.70 12.64
CA ASP A 323 24.58 -0.50 13.32
C ASP A 323 24.88 0.78 12.51
N ASP A 324 26.05 0.83 11.87
CA ASP A 324 26.44 1.91 10.96
C ASP A 324 25.55 1.93 9.70
N LEU A 325 25.22 0.76 9.14
CA LEU A 325 24.24 0.63 8.05
C LEU A 325 22.85 1.13 8.49
N MET A 326 22.37 0.67 9.66
CA MET A 326 21.06 1.09 10.16
C MET A 326 21.02 2.60 10.44
N GLN A 327 22.05 3.20 11.04
CA GLN A 327 22.07 4.65 11.24
C GLN A 327 22.10 5.44 9.92
N LYS A 328 22.80 4.93 8.90
CA LYS A 328 22.91 5.60 7.60
C LYS A 328 21.69 5.40 6.70
N HIS A 329 20.90 4.34 6.92
CA HIS A 329 19.84 3.92 5.99
C HIS A 329 18.46 3.64 6.63
N ALA A 330 18.27 3.73 7.94
CA ALA A 330 16.98 3.42 8.61
C ALA A 330 15.80 4.34 8.24
N ILE A 331 15.99 5.34 7.38
CA ILE A 331 14.90 6.17 6.87
C ILE A 331 14.39 5.66 5.51
N SER A 332 15.17 4.85 4.79
CA SER A 332 14.81 4.41 3.45
C SER A 332 15.10 2.91 3.29
N TYR A 333 14.02 2.14 3.16
CA TYR A 333 13.97 0.72 2.78
C TYR A 333 14.14 -0.33 3.90
N LEU A 334 13.23 -1.31 3.86
CA LEU A 334 13.08 -2.54 4.65
C LEU A 334 12.40 -2.47 6.04
N ILE A 335 11.17 -3.00 6.10
CA ILE A 335 10.74 -3.86 7.20
C ILE A 335 10.91 -5.31 6.70
N LEU A 336 11.99 -5.95 7.12
CA LEU A 336 12.08 -7.41 7.22
C LEU A 336 12.55 -7.68 8.64
N ASN A 337 11.60 -7.88 9.56
CA ASN A 337 11.88 -8.57 10.81
C ASN A 337 11.59 -10.06 10.56
N ILE A 338 12.66 -10.79 10.21
CA ILE A 338 12.75 -12.22 10.50
C ILE A 338 13.84 -12.32 11.56
N ASP A 339 13.39 -12.47 12.82
CA ASP A 339 13.89 -13.40 13.84
C ASP A 339 13.14 -13.18 15.17
#